data_AF-A0A842PL92-F1
#
_entry.id   AF-A0A842PL92-F1
#
_cell.length_a   1.000
_cell.length_b   1.000
_cell.length_c   1.000
_cell.angle_alpha   90.00
_cell.angle_beta   90.00
_cell.angle_gamma   90.00
#
_symmetry.space_group_name_H-M   'P 1'
#
loop_
_entity.id
_entity.type
_entity.pdbx_description
1 polymer ?
#
loop_
_entity_poly.entity_id
_entity_poly.type
_entity_poly.pdbx_seq_one_letter_code
_entity_poly.pdbx_strand_id
1 'polypeptide(L)'
;MAIDSNFDQNRERAGEENGVAVWGPVEPPEKLGIHGTHVAVDYDICLADGACLENCPVDVFTWVDTPDHPVSEKKVEPTNEDQCIDCMLCVDICPVDAIDVDASRQA
;
A
#
# COMPACT_ATOMS: atom_id res chain seq x y z
N MET A 1 -5.69 -12.20 4.82
CA MET A 1 -4.26 -12.58 4.77
C MET A 1 -3.52 -11.27 4.83
N ALA A 2 -2.49 -11.16 5.67
CA ALA A 2 -1.70 -9.94 5.74
C ALA A 2 -0.86 -9.77 4.47
N ILE A 3 -0.40 -8.54 4.23
CA ILE A 3 0.64 -8.25 3.25
C ILE A 3 1.87 -9.13 3.47
N ASP A 4 2.53 -9.52 2.38
CA ASP A 4 3.79 -10.26 2.43
C ASP A 4 4.96 -9.30 2.66
N SER A 5 5.49 -9.22 3.89
CA SER A 5 6.64 -8.36 4.22
C SER A 5 7.96 -8.72 3.50
N ASN A 6 8.00 -9.68 2.58
CA ASN A 6 9.16 -9.92 1.70
C ASN A 6 8.83 -9.67 0.22
N PHE A 7 7.75 -8.94 -0.08
CA PHE A 7 7.29 -8.70 -1.44
C PHE A 7 8.38 -8.11 -2.35
N ASP A 8 9.25 -7.26 -1.80
CA ASP A 8 10.35 -6.59 -2.52
C ASP A 8 11.44 -7.56 -2.99
N GLN A 9 11.50 -8.75 -2.38
CA GLN A 9 12.47 -9.80 -2.71
C GLN A 9 11.87 -10.91 -3.57
N ASN A 10 10.56 -11.14 -3.47
CA ASN A 10 9.90 -12.32 -4.05
C ASN A 10 8.85 -12.00 -5.12
N ARG A 11 8.45 -10.74 -5.29
CA ARG A 11 7.54 -10.27 -6.35
C ARG A 11 8.31 -9.50 -7.41
N GLU A 12 7.78 -9.50 -8.63
CA GLU A 12 8.33 -8.72 -9.73
C GLU A 12 7.81 -7.28 -9.66
N ARG A 13 8.71 -6.29 -9.82
CA ARG A 13 8.31 -4.89 -9.98
C ARG A 13 7.62 -4.72 -11.34
N ALA A 14 6.30 -4.61 -11.32
CA ALA A 14 5.46 -4.53 -12.50
C ALA A 14 5.50 -3.13 -13.16
N GLY A 15 5.74 -2.08 -12.37
CA GLY A 15 5.79 -0.72 -12.88
C GLY A 15 5.85 0.34 -11.79
N GLU A 16 5.32 1.51 -12.13
CA GLU A 16 5.18 2.67 -11.25
C GLU A 16 3.87 3.37 -11.59
N GLU A 17 3.06 3.65 -10.58
CA GLU A 17 1.77 4.33 -10.70
C GLU A 17 1.66 5.38 -9.60
N ASN A 18 1.09 6.55 -9.91
CA ASN A 18 0.93 7.65 -8.94
C ASN A 18 2.21 8.05 -8.17
N GLY A 19 3.38 7.83 -8.79
CA GLY A 19 4.69 8.14 -8.22
C GLY A 19 5.28 7.09 -7.28
N VAL A 20 4.64 5.93 -7.14
CA VAL A 20 5.10 4.82 -6.30
C VAL A 20 5.31 3.54 -7.10
N ALA A 21 6.25 2.70 -6.67
CA ALA A 21 6.49 1.41 -7.30
C ALA A 21 5.28 0.48 -7.16
N VAL A 22 5.03 -0.34 -8.18
CA VAL A 22 3.99 -1.37 -8.17
C VAL A 22 4.63 -2.75 -8.30
N TRP A 23 4.25 -3.65 -7.40
CA TRP A 23 4.76 -5.02 -7.29
C TRP A 23 3.65 -6.01 -7.61
N GLY A 24 3.87 -6.83 -8.64
CA GLY A 24 2.86 -7.72 -9.20
C GLY A 24 2.55 -8.94 -8.32
N PRO A 25 1.57 -9.78 -8.70
CA PRO A 25 0.87 -9.75 -9.98
C PRO A 25 -0.10 -8.57 -10.10
N VAL A 26 -0.19 -8.00 -11.30
CA VAL A 26 -1.16 -6.96 -11.66
C VAL A 26 -2.03 -7.50 -12.79
N GLU A 27 -3.30 -7.77 -12.50
CA GLU A 27 -4.32 -8.29 -13.41
C GLU A 27 -5.61 -7.49 -13.17
N PRO A 28 -5.70 -6.22 -13.60
CA PRO A 28 -6.82 -5.36 -13.28
C PRO A 28 -8.14 -5.87 -13.89
N PRO A 29 -9.29 -5.68 -13.22
CA PRO A 29 -9.46 -4.97 -11.95
C PRO A 29 -9.33 -5.89 -10.72
N GLU A 30 -9.10 -7.19 -10.90
CA GLU A 30 -9.19 -8.17 -9.81
C GLU A 30 -7.93 -8.24 -8.94
N LYS A 31 -6.76 -7.97 -9.54
CA LYS A 31 -5.49 -7.85 -8.82
C LYS A 31 -4.76 -6.59 -9.23
N LEU A 32 -4.41 -5.78 -8.26
CA LEU A 32 -3.65 -4.54 -8.41
C LEU A 32 -2.28 -4.64 -7.73
N GLY A 33 -2.05 -5.67 -6.93
CA GLY A 33 -0.75 -5.93 -6.33
C GLY A 33 -0.43 -4.99 -5.17
N ILE A 34 0.86 -4.76 -4.92
CA ILE A 34 1.35 -3.94 -3.81
C ILE A 34 1.91 -2.63 -4.36
N HIS A 35 1.46 -1.52 -3.81
CA HIS A 35 1.87 -0.16 -4.17
C HIS A 35 2.79 0.41 -3.09
N GLY A 36 3.91 1.02 -3.48
CA GLY A 36 4.95 1.55 -2.59
C GLY A 36 6.10 0.56 -2.33
N THR A 37 7.15 1.06 -1.69
CA THR A 37 8.38 0.31 -1.39
C THR A 37 8.75 0.42 0.08
N HIS A 38 9.02 1.63 0.57
CA HIS A 38 9.31 1.89 1.97
C HIS A 38 8.04 1.82 2.82
N VAL A 39 6.95 2.43 2.32
CA VAL A 39 5.59 2.23 2.83
C VAL A 39 4.81 1.54 1.73
N ALA A 40 4.42 0.30 1.96
CA ALA A 40 3.77 -0.52 0.97
C ALA A 40 2.32 -0.84 1.38
N VAL A 41 1.40 -0.76 0.42
CA VAL A 41 -0.03 -1.09 0.60
C VAL A 41 -0.42 -2.18 -0.39
N ASP A 42 -0.91 -3.30 0.12
CA ASP A 42 -1.47 -4.38 -0.70
C ASP A 42 -2.91 -4.03 -1.10
N TYR A 43 -3.09 -3.67 -2.37
CA TYR A 43 -4.38 -3.27 -2.91
C TYR A 43 -5.38 -4.43 -2.97
N ASP A 44 -4.89 -5.67 -3.05
CA ASP A 44 -5.72 -6.86 -3.17
C ASP A 44 -6.41 -7.22 -1.83
N ILE A 45 -6.00 -6.60 -0.73
CA ILE A 45 -6.60 -6.79 0.60
C ILE A 45 -7.03 -5.48 1.29
N CYS A 46 -6.57 -4.33 0.83
CA CYS A 46 -6.98 -3.03 1.38
C CYS A 46 -8.51 -2.82 1.24
N LEU A 47 -9.20 -2.64 2.37
CA LEU A 47 -10.66 -2.48 2.44
C LEU A 47 -11.16 -1.04 2.24
N ALA A 48 -10.27 -0.08 1.98
CA ALA A 48 -10.58 1.34 2.05
C ALA A 48 -11.13 1.80 3.42
N ASP A 49 -10.64 1.23 4.52
CA ASP A 49 -11.02 1.63 5.88
C ASP A 49 -10.67 3.11 6.16
N GLY A 50 -9.47 3.53 5.74
CA GLY A 50 -9.04 4.94 5.82
C GLY A 50 -8.39 5.35 7.14
N ALA A 51 -8.38 4.48 8.16
CA ALA A 51 -7.74 4.77 9.44
C ALA A 51 -6.26 5.16 9.32
N CYS A 52 -5.51 4.54 8.40
CA CYS A 52 -4.12 4.92 8.11
C CYS A 52 -3.99 6.34 7.55
N LEU A 53 -4.95 6.78 6.73
CA LEU A 53 -4.97 8.13 6.15
C LEU A 53 -5.32 9.18 7.21
N GLU A 54 -6.28 8.90 8.09
CA GLU A 54 -6.70 9.85 9.15
C GLU A 54 -5.69 9.99 10.28
N ASN A 55 -4.91 8.95 10.57
CA ASN A 55 -4.03 8.91 11.73
C ASN A 55 -2.55 9.08 11.39
N CYS A 56 -2.17 9.16 10.11
CA CYS A 56 -0.78 9.41 9.73
C CYS A 56 -0.37 10.83 10.14
N PRO A 57 0.64 11.03 11.01
CA PRO A 57 1.03 12.36 11.49
C PRO A 57 1.74 13.22 10.44
N VAL A 58 2.09 12.64 9.30
CA VAL A 58 2.89 13.26 8.23
C VAL A 58 2.26 13.06 6.84
N ASP A 59 0.96 12.73 6.78
CA ASP A 59 0.16 12.69 5.55
C ASP A 59 0.78 11.86 4.40
N VAL A 60 1.27 10.65 4.72
CA VAL A 60 1.86 9.72 3.73
C VAL A 60 0.84 9.34 2.63
N PHE A 61 -0.42 9.22 3.02
CA PHE A 61 -1.40 8.49 2.26
C PHE A 61 -2.39 9.39 1.51
N THR A 62 -2.76 8.99 0.31
CA THR A 62 -3.86 9.60 -0.44
C THR A 62 -4.89 8.56 -0.88
N TRP A 63 -5.99 9.04 -1.44
CA TRP A 63 -7.11 8.24 -1.89
C TRP A 63 -7.03 8.05 -3.41
N VAL A 64 -7.10 6.80 -3.87
CA VAL A 64 -7.13 6.46 -5.31
C VAL A 64 -8.32 5.57 -5.62
N ASP A 65 -9.02 5.86 -6.71
CA ASP A 65 -10.19 5.09 -7.14
C ASP A 65 -9.73 3.82 -7.89
N THR A 66 -10.32 2.68 -7.53
CA THR A 66 -10.05 1.37 -8.13
C THR A 66 -11.38 0.70 -8.52
N PRO A 67 -12.07 1.23 -9.54
CA PRO A 67 -13.41 0.78 -9.89
C PRO A 67 -13.43 -0.72 -10.21
N ASP A 68 -14.54 -1.38 -9.87
CA ASP A 68 -14.79 -2.81 -10.11
C ASP A 68 -13.84 -3.78 -9.37
N HIS A 69 -12.92 -3.30 -8.51
CA HIS A 69 -12.07 -4.17 -7.71
C HIS A 69 -12.92 -4.89 -6.63
N PRO A 70 -12.80 -6.23 -6.48
CA PRO A 70 -13.73 -7.03 -5.66
C PRO A 70 -13.69 -6.70 -4.16
N VAL A 71 -12.57 -6.18 -3.66
CA VAL A 71 -12.39 -5.86 -2.25
C VAL A 71 -12.91 -4.48 -1.86
N SER A 72 -12.65 -3.46 -2.68
CA SER A 72 -13.12 -2.08 -2.47
C SER A 72 -12.87 -1.29 -3.74
N GLU A 73 -13.78 -0.37 -4.08
CA GLU A 73 -13.67 0.47 -5.29
C GLU A 73 -12.73 1.69 -5.11
N LYS A 74 -11.98 1.70 -4.01
CA LYS A 74 -11.03 2.73 -3.64
C LYS A 74 -9.91 2.12 -2.82
N LYS A 75 -8.72 2.71 -2.85
CA LYS A 75 -7.54 2.28 -2.09
C LYS A 75 -6.83 3.47 -1.48
N VAL A 76 -6.08 3.17 -0.43
CA VAL A 76 -5.14 4.10 0.17
C VAL A 76 -3.79 3.92 -0.51
N GLU A 77 -3.30 4.97 -1.18
CA GLU A 77 -2.01 4.99 -1.90
C GLU A 77 -0.94 5.64 -1.02
N PRO A 78 0.26 5.06 -0.86
CA PRO A 78 1.36 5.64 -0.08
C PRO A 78 2.13 6.71 -0.88
N THR A 79 1.42 7.69 -1.46
CA THR A 79 1.96 8.68 -2.41
C THR A 79 3.17 9.46 -1.90
N ASN A 80 3.25 9.71 -0.60
CA ASN A 80 4.34 10.43 0.05
C ASN A 80 5.17 9.49 0.96
N GLU A 81 5.45 8.27 0.49
CA GLU A 81 6.19 7.29 1.29
C GLU A 81 7.58 7.79 1.73
N ASP A 82 8.17 8.74 1.02
CA ASP A 82 9.43 9.41 1.36
C ASP A 82 9.35 10.27 2.63
N GLN A 83 8.15 10.67 3.06
CA GLN A 83 7.90 11.45 4.27
C GLN A 83 7.65 10.58 5.50
N CYS A 84 7.59 9.26 5.34
CA CYS A 84 7.36 8.34 6.45
C CYS A 84 8.42 8.52 7.55
N ILE A 85 7.96 8.48 8.81
CA ILE A 85 8.80 8.63 10.00
C ILE A 85 8.88 7.33 10.82
N ASP A 86 8.57 6.19 10.21
CA ASP A 86 8.66 4.86 10.83
C ASP A 86 7.87 4.73 12.16
N CYS A 87 6.75 5.43 12.30
CA CYS A 87 5.96 5.39 13.52
C CYS A 87 5.13 4.10 13.70
N MET A 88 5.00 3.30 12.64
CA MET A 88 4.27 2.02 12.59
C MET A 88 2.76 2.07 12.88
N LEU A 89 2.18 3.25 13.12
CA LEU A 89 0.77 3.38 13.46
C LEU A 89 -0.17 2.86 12.37
N CYS A 90 0.18 3.07 11.09
CA CYS A 90 -0.61 2.59 9.95
C CYS A 90 -0.63 1.05 9.84
N VAL A 91 0.46 0.39 10.25
CA VAL A 91 0.57 -1.08 10.30
C VAL A 91 -0.35 -1.60 11.39
N ASP A 92 -0.26 -1.04 12.60
CA ASP A 92 -1.02 -1.50 13.77
C ASP A 92 -2.54 -1.24 13.67
N ILE A 93 -2.95 -0.15 13.01
CA ILE A 93 -4.36 0.24 12.93
C ILE A 93 -5.12 -0.43 11.77
N CYS A 94 -4.41 -1.01 10.80
CA CYS A 94 -5.07 -1.61 9.64
C CYS A 94 -5.78 -2.91 10.04
N PRO A 95 -7.12 -3.04 9.87
CA PRO A 95 -7.86 -4.20 10.35
C PRO A 95 -7.59 -5.50 9.58
N VAL A 96 -6.88 -5.39 8.44
CA VAL A 96 -6.58 -6.49 7.53
C VAL A 96 -5.09 -6.65 7.26
N ASP A 97 -4.25 -5.92 8.00
CA ASP A 97 -2.79 -5.95 7.87
C ASP A 97 -2.34 -5.73 6.40
N ALA A 98 -2.93 -4.72 5.73
CA ALA A 98 -2.65 -4.42 4.32
C ALA A 98 -1.40 -3.55 4.11
N ILE A 99 -0.77 -3.07 5.19
CA ILE A 99 0.31 -2.08 5.13
C ILE A 99 1.56 -2.67 5.76
N ASP A 100 2.69 -2.52 5.09
CA ASP A 100 4.02 -2.88 5.58
C ASP A 100 4.92 -1.65 5.51
N VAL A 101 5.75 -1.44 6.53
CA VAL A 101 6.72 -0.35 6.59
C VAL A 101 8.08 -0.94 6.94
N ASP A 102 9.09 -0.67 6.11
CA ASP A 102 10.45 -1.16 6.31
C ASP A 102 11.49 -0.07 6.04
N ALA A 103 12.15 0.39 7.12
CA ALA A 103 13.20 1.41 7.09
C ALA A 103 14.46 1.02 6.31
N SER A 104 14.63 -0.27 5.96
CA SER A 104 15.74 -0.73 5.12
C SER A 104 15.48 -0.56 3.62
N ARG A 105 14.21 -0.40 3.23
CA ARG A 105 13.80 -0.18 1.84
C ARG A 105 13.82 1.30 1.51
N GLN A 106 14.40 1.65 0.37
CA GLN A 106 14.42 3.02 -0.14
C GLN A 106 13.36 3.15 -1.23
N ALA A 107 12.47 4.13 -1.07
CA ALA A 107 11.52 4.56 -2.09
C ALA A 107 12.23 5.20 -3.29
#